data_AF-A0A2V4H0V5-F1
#
_entry.id   AF-A0A2V4H0V5-F1
#
_cell.length_a   1.000
_cell.length_b   1.000
_cell.length_c   1.000
_cell.angle_alpha   90.00
_cell.angle_beta   90.00
_cell.angle_gamma   90.00
#
_symmetry.space_group_name_H-M   'P 1'
#
loop_
_entity.id
_entity.type
_entity.pdbx_description
1 polymer ?
#
loop_
_entity_poly.entity_id
_entity_poly.type
_entity_poly.pdbx_seq_one_letter_code
_entity_poly.pdbx_strand_id
1 'polypeptide(L)'
;MSYALPPPAVKPGLTAVGDRRAALWLLSVPLQVALVAFAIAVVATLMGEMAQGSPRFYAAALSFSALLLSVMLLPAYLLSLGWYAWWTRGGDHRQLRLGLWLAPLVALLFAWFPATLVPGLQPLGQDATDPLRIYLLAGILVLLLGYAWSAIVFVILRYWRDV
;
A
#
# COMPACT_ATOMS: atom_id res chain seq x y z
N MET A 1 -37.73 -10.99 37.81
CA MET A 1 -37.49 -10.22 36.57
C MET A 1 -36.05 -9.75 36.58
N SER A 2 -35.16 -10.39 35.82
CA SER A 2 -33.76 -9.96 35.68
C SER A 2 -33.68 -8.94 34.55
N TYR A 3 -33.33 -7.69 34.87
CA TYR A 3 -33.01 -6.71 33.84
C TYR A 3 -31.67 -7.11 33.21
N ALA A 4 -31.69 -7.38 31.90
CA ALA A 4 -30.47 -7.49 31.12
C ALA A 4 -29.76 -6.12 31.19
N LEU A 5 -28.60 -6.10 31.84
CA LEU A 5 -27.75 -4.92 31.86
C LEU A 5 -27.43 -4.53 30.41
N PRO A 6 -27.60 -3.26 30.01
CA PRO A 6 -27.20 -2.83 28.68
C PRO A 6 -25.71 -3.12 28.50
N PRO A 7 -25.28 -3.56 27.30
CA PRO A 7 -23.87 -3.82 27.03
C PRO A 7 -23.06 -2.58 27.40
N PRO A 8 -21.89 -2.74 28.04
CA PRO A 8 -21.09 -1.61 28.47
C PRO A 8 -20.81 -0.73 27.26
N ALA A 9 -21.30 0.52 27.30
CA ALA A 9 -21.09 1.49 26.25
C ALA A 9 -19.58 1.75 26.15
N VAL A 10 -18.93 1.09 25.20
CA VAL A 10 -17.52 1.36 24.89
C VAL A 10 -17.47 2.83 24.48
N LYS A 11 -16.72 3.64 25.23
CA LYS A 11 -16.63 5.08 24.99
C LYS A 11 -16.22 5.31 23.52
N PRO A 12 -16.89 6.21 22.78
CA PRO A 12 -16.61 6.46 21.35
C PRO A 12 -15.13 6.75 21.03
N GLY A 13 -14.37 7.28 22.01
CA GLY A 13 -12.94 7.53 21.85
C GLY A 13 -12.05 6.27 21.90
N LEU A 14 -12.45 5.23 22.62
CA LEU A 14 -11.68 3.97 22.71
C LEU A 14 -11.78 3.16 21.41
N THR A 15 -12.95 3.16 20.77
CA THR A 15 -13.16 2.53 19.46
C THR A 15 -12.37 3.26 18.37
N ALA A 16 -12.36 4.58 18.37
CA ALA A 16 -11.63 5.36 17.36
C ALA A 16 -10.09 5.18 17.44
N VAL A 17 -9.54 5.06 18.64
CA VAL A 17 -8.09 4.76 18.82
C VAL A 17 -7.75 3.34 18.34
N GLY A 18 -8.60 2.36 18.66
CA GLY A 18 -8.46 0.98 18.17
C GLY A 18 -8.52 0.89 16.65
N ASP A 19 -9.51 1.56 16.05
CA ASP A 19 -9.72 1.61 14.61
C ASP A 19 -8.57 2.30 13.87
N ARG A 20 -7.99 3.36 14.45
CA ARG A 20 -6.80 4.01 13.91
C ARG A 20 -5.61 3.04 13.86
N ARG A 21 -5.37 2.31 14.95
CA ARG A 21 -4.25 1.36 15.03
C ARG A 21 -4.44 0.22 14.04
N ALA A 22 -5.67 -0.32 13.95
CA ALA A 22 -6.03 -1.34 12.97
C ALA A 22 -5.85 -0.83 11.53
N ALA A 23 -6.33 0.38 11.22
CA ALA A 23 -6.17 0.99 9.89
C ALA A 23 -4.69 1.15 9.52
N LEU A 24 -3.85 1.67 10.43
CA LEU A 24 -2.41 1.81 10.19
C LEU A 24 -1.71 0.47 9.99
N TRP A 25 -2.10 -0.54 10.77
CA TRP A 25 -1.56 -1.89 10.61
C TRP A 25 -1.96 -2.49 9.25
N LEU A 26 -3.23 -2.39 8.85
CA LEU A 26 -3.71 -2.86 7.55
C LEU A 26 -3.08 -2.08 6.38
N LEU A 27 -2.90 -0.78 6.51
CA LEU A 27 -2.16 0.05 5.54
C LEU A 27 -0.66 -0.28 5.52
N SER A 28 -0.11 -1.00 6.49
CA SER A 28 1.29 -1.46 6.43
C SER A 28 1.46 -2.80 5.72
N VAL A 29 0.37 -3.54 5.45
CA VAL A 29 0.44 -4.89 4.87
C VAL A 29 1.13 -4.90 3.51
N PRO A 30 0.88 -3.95 2.57
CA PRO A 30 1.60 -3.92 1.30
C PRO A 30 3.12 -3.80 1.45
N LEU A 31 3.62 -3.10 2.49
CA LEU A 31 5.04 -3.02 2.80
C LEU A 31 5.59 -4.39 3.23
N GLN A 32 4.84 -5.13 4.03
CA GLN A 32 5.23 -6.48 4.46
C GLN A 32 5.26 -7.45 3.26
N VAL A 33 4.29 -7.35 2.36
CA VAL A 33 4.26 -8.15 1.13
C VAL A 33 5.49 -7.83 0.25
N ALA A 34 5.86 -6.56 0.12
CA ALA A 34 7.07 -6.16 -0.60
C ALA A 34 8.35 -6.74 0.02
N LEU A 35 8.44 -6.78 1.36
CA LEU A 35 9.56 -7.41 2.07
C LEU A 35 9.62 -8.93 1.86
N VAL A 36 8.47 -9.60 1.84
CA VAL A 36 8.40 -11.03 1.52
C VAL A 36 8.83 -11.29 0.07
N ALA A 37 8.36 -10.49 -0.88
CA ALA A 37 8.78 -10.57 -2.28
C ALA A 37 10.31 -10.35 -2.42
N PHE A 38 10.86 -9.39 -1.67
CA PHE A 38 12.31 -9.15 -1.60
C PHE A 38 13.07 -10.41 -1.14
N ALA A 39 12.64 -11.00 -0.02
CA ALA A 39 13.27 -12.20 0.51
C ALA A 39 13.23 -13.36 -0.50
N ILE A 40 12.08 -13.56 -1.17
CA ILE A 40 11.95 -14.60 -2.21
C ILE A 40 12.89 -14.32 -3.38
N ALA A 41 12.98 -13.08 -3.87
CA ALA A 41 13.87 -12.73 -4.97
C ALA A 41 15.36 -12.94 -4.61
N VAL A 42 15.76 -12.58 -3.39
CA VAL A 42 17.13 -12.81 -2.88
C VAL A 42 17.43 -14.31 -2.83
N VAL A 43 16.57 -15.10 -2.21
CA VAL A 43 16.75 -16.57 -2.12
C VAL A 43 16.80 -17.20 -3.52
N ALA A 44 15.91 -16.78 -4.41
CA ALA A 44 15.85 -17.27 -5.78
C ALA A 44 17.16 -16.98 -6.54
N THR A 45 17.71 -15.78 -6.37
CA THR A 45 19.00 -15.36 -6.97
C THR A 45 20.17 -16.17 -6.41
N LEU A 46 20.19 -16.41 -5.09
CA LEU A 46 21.25 -17.17 -4.42
C LEU A 46 21.29 -18.64 -4.85
N MET A 47 20.15 -19.21 -5.21
CA MET A 47 20.04 -20.60 -5.63
C MET A 47 20.47 -20.86 -7.09
N GLY A 48 21.07 -19.88 -7.78
CA GLY A 48 21.68 -20.05 -9.11
C GLY A 48 20.70 -20.19 -10.28
N GLU A 49 21.23 -20.57 -11.45
CA GLU A 49 20.50 -20.62 -12.71
C GLU A 49 19.25 -21.49 -12.63
N MET A 50 18.16 -20.98 -13.19
CA MET A 50 16.86 -21.65 -13.21
C MET A 50 16.52 -22.07 -14.63
N ALA A 51 16.04 -23.30 -14.79
CA ALA A 51 15.43 -23.73 -16.03
C ALA A 51 14.20 -22.84 -16.33
N GLN A 52 14.19 -22.24 -17.52
CA GLN A 52 13.03 -21.52 -18.05
C GLN A 52 11.80 -22.43 -18.04
N GLY A 53 10.66 -21.90 -17.59
CA GLY A 53 9.40 -22.65 -17.49
C GLY A 53 9.19 -23.42 -16.19
N SER A 54 10.17 -23.44 -15.27
CA SER A 54 9.97 -24.03 -13.94
C SER A 54 9.09 -23.14 -13.05
N PRO A 55 8.33 -23.71 -12.07
CA PRO A 55 7.56 -22.93 -11.11
C PRO A 55 8.42 -21.91 -10.34
N ARG A 56 9.68 -22.27 -10.06
CA ARG A 56 10.67 -21.41 -9.41
C ARG A 56 11.04 -20.20 -10.28
N PHE A 57 11.17 -20.38 -11.59
CA PHE A 57 11.41 -19.29 -12.54
C PHE A 57 10.24 -18.29 -12.55
N TYR A 58 8.99 -18.76 -12.62
CA TYR A 58 7.81 -17.88 -12.57
C TYR A 58 7.69 -17.16 -11.23
N ALA A 59 7.93 -17.84 -10.11
CA ALA A 59 7.91 -17.23 -8.78
C ALA A 59 8.98 -16.13 -8.66
N ALA A 60 10.19 -16.36 -9.18
CA ALA A 60 11.26 -15.37 -9.21
C ALA A 60 10.88 -14.17 -10.09
N ALA A 61 10.40 -14.42 -11.32
CA ALA A 61 9.99 -13.37 -12.25
C ALA A 61 8.87 -12.49 -11.66
N LEU A 62 7.83 -13.10 -11.09
CA LEU A 62 6.76 -12.38 -10.41
C LEU A 62 7.27 -11.57 -9.22
N SER A 63 8.19 -12.13 -8.43
CA SER A 63 8.79 -11.43 -7.29
C SER A 63 9.61 -10.23 -7.72
N PHE A 64 10.40 -10.35 -8.79
CA PHE A 64 11.16 -9.23 -9.36
C PHE A 64 10.25 -8.14 -9.93
N SER A 65 9.20 -8.50 -10.68
CA SER A 65 8.22 -7.54 -11.18
C SER A 65 7.51 -6.83 -10.02
N ALA A 66 7.07 -7.57 -9.00
CA ALA A 66 6.45 -7.01 -7.80
C ALA A 66 7.40 -6.08 -7.04
N LEU A 67 8.69 -6.43 -6.93
CA LEU A 67 9.71 -5.61 -6.29
C LEU A 67 9.97 -4.31 -7.04
N LEU A 68 10.10 -4.39 -8.37
CA LEU A 68 10.33 -3.21 -9.19
C LEU A 68 9.17 -2.22 -9.04
N LEU A 69 7.94 -2.72 -9.10
CA LEU A 69 6.73 -1.93 -8.88
C LEU A 69 6.68 -1.37 -7.45
N SER A 70 7.05 -2.18 -6.46
CA SER A 70 7.11 -1.76 -5.06
C SER A 70 8.13 -0.65 -4.85
N VAL A 71 9.37 -0.80 -5.31
CA VAL A 71 10.43 0.22 -5.19
C VAL A 71 10.04 1.51 -5.89
N MET A 72 9.41 1.40 -7.06
CA MET A 72 8.90 2.55 -7.80
C MET A 72 7.82 3.29 -6.99
N LEU A 73 6.85 2.61 -6.39
CA LEU A 73 5.75 3.29 -5.69
C LEU A 73 6.03 3.57 -4.21
N LEU A 74 7.09 3.00 -3.64
CA LEU A 74 7.41 3.03 -2.22
C LEU A 74 7.49 4.45 -1.64
N PRO A 75 8.20 5.42 -2.26
CA PRO A 75 8.32 6.76 -1.70
C PRO A 75 6.96 7.46 -1.57
N ALA A 76 6.14 7.38 -2.62
CA ALA A 76 4.79 7.92 -2.64
C ALA A 76 3.89 7.25 -1.58
N TYR A 77 4.02 5.93 -1.44
CA TYR A 77 3.26 5.16 -0.46
C TYR A 77 3.65 5.51 0.99
N LEU A 78 4.95 5.61 1.30
CA LEU A 78 5.43 5.97 2.64
C LEU A 78 5.02 7.39 3.04
N LEU A 79 5.09 8.35 2.11
CA LEU A 79 4.65 9.73 2.35
C LEU A 79 3.14 9.80 2.60
N SER A 80 2.35 9.06 1.82
CA SER A 80 0.90 8.95 2.03
C SER A 80 0.56 8.29 3.37
N LEU A 81 1.25 7.21 3.74
CA LEU A 81 1.06 6.52 5.02
C LEU A 81 1.44 7.43 6.20
N GLY A 82 2.57 8.15 6.10
CA GLY A 82 3.01 9.12 7.09
C GLY A 82 2.02 10.27 7.24
N TRP A 83 1.51 10.79 6.13
CA TRP A 83 0.45 11.80 6.11
C TRP A 83 -0.82 11.27 6.78
N TYR A 84 -1.29 10.07 6.43
CA TYR A 84 -2.47 9.45 7.06
C TYR A 84 -2.28 9.28 8.57
N ALA A 85 -1.11 8.80 9.00
CA ALA A 85 -0.78 8.62 10.40
C ALA A 85 -0.76 9.94 11.19
N TRP A 86 -0.35 11.04 10.55
CA TRP A 86 -0.35 12.39 11.10
C TRP A 86 -1.75 13.01 11.13
N TRP A 87 -2.48 12.95 10.02
CA TRP A 87 -3.83 13.50 9.85
C TRP A 87 -4.84 12.89 10.83
N THR A 88 -4.72 11.59 11.09
CA THR A 88 -5.67 10.85 11.93
C THR A 88 -5.34 10.85 13.43
N ARG A 89 -4.32 11.62 13.87
CA ARG A 89 -3.91 11.66 15.29
C ARG A 89 -5.02 12.12 16.24
N GLY A 90 -5.96 12.92 15.75
CA GLY A 90 -7.10 13.42 16.53
C GLY A 90 -8.12 12.34 16.93
N GLY A 91 -8.05 11.14 16.35
CA GLY A 91 -8.91 10.02 16.74
C GLY A 91 -10.39 10.23 16.43
N ASP A 92 -10.74 11.02 15.41
CA ASP A 92 -12.11 11.18 14.93
C ASP A 92 -12.41 10.12 13.84
N HIS A 93 -13.52 9.38 14.01
CA HIS A 93 -14.01 8.40 13.03
C HIS A 93 -14.23 8.98 11.64
N ARG A 94 -14.71 10.22 11.55
CA ARG A 94 -14.95 10.87 10.26
C ARG A 94 -13.63 11.18 9.57
N GLN A 95 -12.64 11.67 10.32
CA GLN A 95 -11.29 11.91 9.81
C GLN A 95 -10.59 10.62 9.38
N LEU A 96 -10.76 9.51 10.13
CA LEU A 96 -10.22 8.20 9.76
C LEU A 96 -10.76 7.70 8.41
N ARG A 97 -12.08 7.80 8.21
CA ARG A 97 -12.73 7.40 6.96
C ARG A 97 -12.31 8.28 5.79
N LEU A 98 -12.37 9.60 5.97
CA LEU A 98 -11.96 10.54 4.91
C LEU A 98 -10.48 10.37 4.56
N GLY A 99 -9.63 10.18 5.57
CA GLY A 99 -8.20 9.94 5.37
C GLY A 99 -7.91 8.73 4.48
N LEU A 100 -8.68 7.64 4.61
CA LEU A 100 -8.50 6.44 3.78
C LEU A 100 -8.76 6.72 2.30
N TRP A 101 -9.74 7.56 1.99
CA TRP A 101 -10.07 7.94 0.62
C TRP A 101 -9.17 9.04 0.06
N LEU A 102 -8.57 9.85 0.92
CA LEU A 102 -7.62 10.90 0.54
C LEU A 102 -6.19 10.38 0.40
N ALA A 103 -5.81 9.31 1.11
CA ALA A 103 -4.45 8.77 1.08
C ALA A 103 -3.95 8.45 -0.35
N PRO A 104 -4.73 7.83 -1.27
CA PRO A 104 -4.30 7.62 -2.65
C PRO A 104 -4.04 8.92 -3.42
N LEU A 105 -4.80 9.99 -3.15
CA LEU A 105 -4.57 11.30 -3.76
C LEU A 105 -3.29 11.94 -3.23
N VAL A 106 -3.01 11.79 -1.93
CA VAL A 106 -1.74 12.25 -1.36
C VAL A 106 -0.58 11.48 -1.97
N ALA A 107 -0.71 10.17 -2.17
CA ALA A 107 0.31 9.37 -2.85
C ALA A 107 0.53 9.85 -4.30
N LEU A 108 -0.54 10.22 -5.02
CA LEU A 108 -0.44 10.75 -6.38
C LEU A 108 0.44 12.01 -6.46
N LEU A 109 0.33 12.92 -5.47
CA LEU A 109 1.17 14.13 -5.41
C LEU A 109 2.67 13.83 -5.33
N PHE A 110 3.05 12.60 -4.95
CA PHE A 110 4.42 12.13 -4.86
C PHE A 110 4.74 11.03 -5.87
N ALA A 111 3.81 10.69 -6.77
CA ALA A 111 4.02 9.66 -7.79
C ALA A 111 5.06 10.05 -8.86
N TRP A 112 5.49 11.31 -8.90
CA TRP A 112 6.58 11.81 -9.76
C TRP A 112 7.98 11.40 -9.28
N PHE A 113 8.13 11.05 -8.00
CA PHE A 113 9.43 10.76 -7.38
C PHE A 113 10.28 9.71 -8.13
N PRO A 114 9.71 8.64 -8.71
CA PRO A 114 10.48 7.64 -9.45
C PRO A 114 11.03 8.17 -10.77
N ALA A 115 10.28 9.05 -11.44
CA ALA A 115 10.71 9.68 -12.68
C ALA A 115 11.89 10.63 -12.45
N THR A 116 11.99 11.22 -11.26
CA THR A 116 13.12 12.11 -10.90
C THR A 116 14.32 11.39 -10.31
N LEU A 117 14.12 10.28 -9.60
CA LEU A 117 15.21 9.55 -8.94
C LEU A 117 15.90 8.52 -9.83
N VAL A 118 15.25 8.07 -10.90
CA VAL A 118 15.81 7.05 -11.81
C VAL A 118 15.87 7.58 -13.25
N PRO A 119 16.69 8.62 -13.52
CA PRO A 119 16.86 9.15 -14.87
C PRO A 119 17.48 8.13 -15.85
N GLY A 120 18.02 7.02 -15.34
CA GLY A 120 18.64 5.93 -16.11
C GLY A 120 17.68 4.82 -16.59
N LEU A 121 16.38 4.88 -16.29
CA LEU A 121 15.37 4.02 -16.95
C LEU A 121 15.03 4.56 -18.34
N GLN A 122 16.06 4.96 -19.11
CA GLN A 122 15.94 4.99 -20.56
C GLN A 122 15.84 3.52 -20.98
N PRO A 123 14.73 3.07 -21.59
CA PRO A 123 14.60 1.70 -22.00
C PRO A 123 15.76 1.41 -22.95
N LEU A 124 16.53 0.38 -22.61
CA LEU A 124 17.60 -0.19 -23.44
C LEU A 124 17.14 -0.23 -24.92
N GLY A 125 17.61 0.74 -25.70
CA GLY A 125 17.39 0.79 -27.15
C GLY A 125 16.03 1.26 -27.68
N GLN A 126 15.16 1.91 -26.89
CA GLN A 126 13.97 2.58 -27.42
C GLN A 126 14.09 4.11 -27.29
N ASP A 127 13.95 4.80 -28.41
CA ASP A 127 13.92 6.26 -28.51
C ASP A 127 13.01 6.85 -27.42
N ALA A 128 13.64 7.56 -26.48
CA ALA A 128 13.05 8.42 -25.46
C ALA A 128 11.58 8.13 -25.13
N THR A 129 11.30 7.15 -24.26
CA THR A 129 9.98 7.09 -23.61
C THR A 129 9.71 8.42 -22.92
N ASP A 130 8.67 9.11 -23.38
CA ASP A 130 8.25 10.41 -22.88
C ASP A 130 8.07 10.36 -21.35
N PRO A 131 8.83 11.16 -20.57
CA PRO A 131 8.74 11.21 -19.11
C PRO A 131 7.30 11.45 -18.61
N LEU A 132 6.50 12.19 -19.39
CA LEU A 132 5.09 12.43 -19.11
C LEU A 132 4.29 11.12 -19.08
N ARG A 133 4.58 10.20 -20.01
CA ARG A 133 3.89 8.90 -20.09
C ARG A 133 4.20 8.03 -18.88
N ILE A 134 5.45 8.01 -18.44
CA ILE A 134 5.87 7.29 -17.22
C ILE A 134 5.14 7.87 -16.00
N TYR A 135 5.07 9.20 -15.90
CA TYR A 135 4.35 9.88 -14.82
C TYR A 135 2.86 9.53 -14.81
N LEU A 136 2.19 9.58 -15.97
CA LEU A 136 0.77 9.24 -16.08
C LEU A 136 0.51 7.77 -15.73
N LEU A 137 1.35 6.85 -16.19
CA LEU A 137 1.23 5.43 -15.86
C LEU A 137 1.45 5.17 -14.37
N ALA A 138 2.48 5.79 -13.78
CA ALA A 138 2.75 5.71 -12.35
C ALA A 138 1.56 6.27 -11.54
N GLY A 139 1.04 7.43 -11.93
CA GLY A 139 -0.11 8.06 -11.29
C GLY A 139 -1.38 7.22 -11.36
N ILE A 140 -1.70 6.66 -12.54
CA ILE A 140 -2.83 5.74 -12.71
C ILE A 140 -2.67 4.50 -11.81
N LEU A 141 -1.48 3.90 -11.79
CA LEU A 141 -1.20 2.75 -10.93
C LEU A 141 -1.36 3.09 -9.44
N VAL A 142 -0.83 4.22 -8.99
CA VAL A 142 -0.98 4.71 -7.61
C VAL A 142 -2.44 4.86 -7.24
N LEU A 143 -3.26 5.44 -8.13
CA LEU A 143 -4.69 5.61 -7.88
C LEU A 143 -5.42 4.27 -7.85
N LEU A 144 -5.22 3.41 -8.84
CA LEU A 144 -5.90 2.11 -8.92
C LEU A 144 -5.56 1.23 -7.71
N LEU A 145 -4.28 1.05 -7.42
CA LEU A 145 -3.83 0.21 -6.31
C LEU A 145 -4.16 0.85 -4.96
N GLY A 146 -3.97 2.16 -4.84
CA GLY A 146 -4.28 2.91 -3.62
C GLY A 146 -5.77 2.84 -3.26
N TYR A 147 -6.66 3.12 -4.21
CA TYR A 147 -8.11 3.04 -3.97
C TYR A 147 -8.59 1.61 -3.75
N ALA A 148 -8.08 0.64 -4.51
CA ALA A 148 -8.40 -0.76 -4.28
C ALA A 148 -8.03 -1.19 -2.86
N TRP A 149 -6.82 -0.84 -2.40
CA TRP A 149 -6.38 -1.16 -1.05
C TRP A 149 -7.18 -0.41 0.03
N SER A 150 -7.42 0.89 -0.14
CA SER A 150 -8.24 1.67 0.79
C SER A 150 -9.65 1.10 0.93
N ALA A 151 -10.25 0.61 -0.16
CA ALA A 151 -11.54 -0.06 -0.13
C ALA A 151 -11.48 -1.38 0.67
N ILE A 152 -10.45 -2.20 0.47
CA ILE A 152 -10.23 -3.43 1.24
C ILE A 152 -10.10 -3.11 2.74
N VAL A 153 -9.26 -2.14 3.10
CA VAL A 153 -9.08 -1.71 4.50
C VAL A 153 -10.40 -1.22 5.09
N PHE A 154 -11.16 -0.42 4.34
CA PHE A 154 -12.47 0.06 4.78
C PHE A 154 -13.46 -1.09 5.05
N VAL A 155 -13.51 -2.08 4.16
CA VAL A 155 -14.37 -3.26 4.30
C VAL A 155 -13.97 -4.08 5.53
N ILE A 156 -12.68 -4.36 5.72
CA ILE A 156 -12.17 -5.11 6.88
C ILE A 156 -12.54 -4.39 8.19
N LEU A 157 -12.28 -3.08 8.28
CA LEU A 157 -12.60 -2.29 9.46
C LEU A 157 -14.11 -2.20 9.73
N ARG A 158 -14.93 -2.26 8.68
CA ARG A 158 -16.39 -2.32 8.83
C ARG A 158 -16.80 -3.65 9.44
N TYR A 159 -16.35 -4.77 8.88
CA TYR A 159 -16.67 -6.10 9.40
C TYR A 159 -16.20 -6.30 10.85
N TRP A 160 -15.02 -5.81 11.21
CA TRP A 160 -14.50 -5.93 12.59
C TRP A 160 -15.25 -5.10 13.62
N ARG A 161 -16.04 -4.10 13.21
CA ARG A 161 -16.91 -3.34 14.13
C ARG A 161 -18.26 -4.01 14.35
N ASP A 162 -18.68 -4.85 13.39
CA ASP A 162 -19.98 -5.53 13.42
C ASP A 162 -19.90 -6.89 14.15
N VAL A 163 -18.69 -7.36 14.50
CA VAL A 163 -18.39 -8.58 15.29
C VAL A 163 -18.01 -8.21 16.72
#